data_AF-A0A2W6ZAN8-F1
#
_entry.id   AF-A0A2W6ZAN8-F1
#
_cell.length_a   1.000
_cell.length_b   1.000
_cell.length_c   1.000
_cell.angle_alpha   90.00
_cell.angle_beta   90.00
_cell.angle_gamma   90.00
#
_symmetry.space_group_name_H-M   'P 1'
#
loop_
_entity.id
_entity.type
_entity.pdbx_description
1 polymer ?
#
loop_
_entity_poly.entity_id
_entity_poly.type
_entity_poly.pdbx_seq_one_letter_code
_entity_poly.pdbx_strand_id
1 'polypeptide(L)'
;MRLAIAGDLHGQWDREDVALLRVLAPDAVLVVGDLSDGQERIAASLANVEQPLACILGNHDTGKDDSGRKLQRQIDLLGNRHCGWRRCDLRPPGLAVVGGRPASAGGGYRLSMGVKALWGPVSSEESAGRIASAALGADPLMPLVLLAHSGPSGLGSEAHDPCGRDWKSPARDWGDMDLALAIDRIQRQRPLPLVAFGHMHHQLRRGRGERRSFVVDRRGTAYLNAACVPRHGMDAQGRQLRHFSWVELDGHRLVHASHRWYSPQGRLLYEQTLVEQAQAVPC
;
A
#
# COMPACT_ATOMS: atom_id res chain seq x y z
N MET A 1 2.47 -8.16 15.91
CA MET A 1 3.03 -8.24 14.55
C MET A 1 3.33 -6.85 14.04
N ARG A 2 4.51 -6.61 13.47
CA ARG A 2 5.03 -5.32 13.03
C ARG A 2 5.21 -5.31 11.51
N LEU A 3 4.60 -4.35 10.84
CA LEU A 3 4.59 -4.23 9.39
C LEU A 3 5.30 -2.94 8.98
N ALA A 4 6.27 -3.05 8.07
CA ALA A 4 6.84 -1.90 7.39
C ALA A 4 6.16 -1.73 6.03
N ILE A 5 5.71 -0.52 5.71
CA ILE A 5 4.97 -0.24 4.49
C ILE A 5 5.67 0.88 3.73
N ALA A 6 5.96 0.65 2.45
CA ALA A 6 6.56 1.64 1.57
C ALA A 6 5.65 1.88 0.37
N GLY A 7 5.35 3.14 0.07
CA GLY A 7 4.51 3.53 -1.04
C GLY A 7 5.17 4.55 -1.95
N ASP A 8 4.72 4.56 -3.20
CA ASP A 8 5.05 5.59 -4.18
C ASP A 8 6.55 5.83 -4.27
N LEU A 9 7.29 4.73 -4.52
CA LEU A 9 8.74 4.73 -4.41
C LEU A 9 9.38 5.69 -5.42
N HIS A 10 8.81 5.85 -6.62
CA HIS A 10 9.28 6.80 -7.65
C HIS A 10 10.80 6.80 -7.85
N GLY A 11 11.41 5.61 -7.91
CA GLY A 11 12.86 5.44 -8.05
C GLY A 11 13.66 5.51 -6.74
N GLN A 12 13.06 6.01 -5.64
CA GLN A 12 13.64 6.11 -4.30
C GLN A 12 13.55 4.78 -3.54
N TRP A 13 14.30 3.80 -4.04
CA TRP A 13 14.55 2.53 -3.37
C TRP A 13 15.94 2.03 -3.74
N ASP A 14 16.81 1.82 -2.76
CA ASP A 14 18.19 1.42 -3.00
C ASP A 14 18.63 0.29 -2.04
N ARG A 15 19.92 -0.06 -2.10
CA ARG A 15 20.50 -1.11 -1.27
C ARG A 15 20.44 -0.80 0.23
N GLU A 16 20.39 0.49 0.59
CA GLU A 16 20.32 0.92 1.98
C GLU A 16 18.92 0.73 2.53
N ASP A 17 17.86 0.86 1.72
CA ASP A 17 16.50 0.46 2.14
C ASP A 17 16.44 -1.04 2.47
N VAL A 18 17.05 -1.88 1.63
CA VAL A 18 17.11 -3.34 1.85
C VAL A 18 17.91 -3.65 3.12
N ALA A 19 19.08 -3.02 3.30
CA ALA A 19 19.90 -3.21 4.49
C ALA A 19 19.19 -2.70 5.76
N LEU A 20 18.50 -1.57 5.68
CA LEU A 20 17.73 -1.00 6.77
C LEU A 20 16.62 -1.96 7.22
N LEU A 21 15.91 -2.59 6.29
CA LEU A 21 14.90 -3.59 6.63
C LEU A 21 15.47 -4.79 7.40
N ARG A 22 16.71 -5.22 7.12
CA ARG A 22 17.40 -6.25 7.92
C ARG A 22 17.65 -5.81 9.35
N VAL A 23 18.00 -4.53 9.55
CA VAL A 23 18.21 -3.96 10.89
C VAL A 23 16.88 -3.79 11.64
N LEU A 24 15.85 -3.28 10.96
CA LEU A 24 14.53 -3.04 11.56
C LEU A 24 13.78 -4.35 11.85
N ALA A 25 14.04 -5.39 11.05
CA ALA A 25 13.45 -6.71 11.15
C ALA A 25 11.92 -6.71 11.39
N PRO A 26 11.11 -6.05 10.53
CA PRO A 26 9.66 -6.17 10.60
C PRO A 26 9.22 -7.61 10.28
N ASP A 27 8.05 -8.00 10.77
CA ASP A 27 7.48 -9.33 10.52
C ASP A 27 7.06 -9.49 9.04
N ALA A 28 6.68 -8.38 8.37
CA ALA A 28 6.45 -8.33 6.94
C ALA A 28 6.65 -6.92 6.36
N VAL A 29 6.90 -6.88 5.05
CA VAL A 29 7.06 -5.66 4.25
C VAL A 29 5.95 -5.57 3.21
N LEU A 30 5.26 -4.44 3.14
CA LEU A 30 4.20 -4.19 2.17
C LEU A 30 4.60 -3.05 1.25
N VAL A 31 4.45 -3.23 -0.06
CA VAL A 31 4.79 -2.22 -1.07
C VAL A 31 3.55 -1.83 -1.87
N VAL A 32 3.15 -0.56 -1.81
CA VAL A 32 1.92 -0.03 -2.43
C VAL A 32 2.11 0.59 -3.82
N GLY A 33 3.09 0.10 -4.59
CA GLY A 33 3.24 0.41 -6.01
C GLY A 33 3.92 1.73 -6.33
N ASP A 34 3.84 2.12 -7.60
CA ASP A 34 4.57 3.24 -8.21
C ASP A 34 6.06 3.14 -7.93
N LEU A 35 6.62 1.99 -8.33
CA LEU A 35 8.01 1.64 -8.12
C LEU A 35 8.92 2.62 -8.88
N SER A 36 8.80 2.69 -10.21
CA SER A 36 9.74 3.47 -11.03
C SER A 36 9.31 3.66 -12.51
N ASP A 37 8.08 4.08 -12.80
CA ASP A 37 7.61 4.36 -14.18
C ASP A 37 7.80 3.17 -15.16
N GLY A 38 7.62 1.93 -14.65
CA GLY A 38 7.77 0.70 -15.43
C GLY A 38 9.22 0.23 -15.61
N GLN A 39 10.18 0.82 -14.89
CA GLN A 39 11.55 0.32 -14.84
C GLN A 39 11.67 -0.87 -13.88
N GLU A 40 12.43 -1.87 -14.31
CA GLU A 40 12.57 -3.17 -13.64
C GLU A 40 13.46 -3.12 -12.38
N ARG A 41 14.28 -2.07 -12.21
CA ARG A 41 15.31 -1.97 -11.17
C ARG A 41 14.79 -2.23 -9.76
N ILE A 42 13.66 -1.60 -9.42
CA ILE A 42 13.11 -1.71 -8.07
C ILE A 42 12.41 -3.06 -7.88
N ALA A 43 11.64 -3.53 -8.87
CA ALA A 43 11.06 -4.89 -8.82
C ALA A 43 12.14 -5.96 -8.61
N ALA A 44 13.28 -5.87 -9.31
CA ALA A 44 14.43 -6.74 -9.11
C ALA A 44 15.08 -6.56 -7.72
N SER A 45 15.19 -5.32 -7.23
CA SER A 45 15.74 -5.04 -5.89
C SER A 45 14.89 -5.63 -4.77
N LEU A 46 13.55 -5.61 -4.91
CA LEU A 46 12.61 -6.18 -3.94
C LEU A 46 12.77 -7.69 -3.76
N ALA A 47 13.35 -8.40 -4.74
CA ALA A 47 13.69 -9.81 -4.60
C ALA A 47 14.79 -10.06 -3.55
N ASN A 48 15.60 -9.05 -3.21
CA ASN A 48 16.65 -9.12 -2.20
C ASN A 48 16.17 -8.81 -0.77
N VAL A 49 14.89 -8.47 -0.59
CA VAL A 49 14.30 -8.29 0.74
C VAL A 49 14.08 -9.67 1.35
N GLU A 50 14.67 -9.89 2.53
CA GLU A 50 14.66 -11.18 3.25
C GLU A 50 13.35 -11.40 4.00
N GLN A 51 12.73 -10.32 4.47
CA GLN A 51 11.46 -10.36 5.17
C GLN A 51 10.33 -10.80 4.22
N PRO A 52 9.26 -11.43 4.75
CA PRO A 52 8.07 -11.71 3.96
C PRO A 52 7.55 -10.43 3.30
N LEU A 53 7.36 -10.46 1.98
CA LEU A 53 7.03 -9.26 1.21
C LEU A 53 5.82 -9.48 0.31
N ALA A 54 4.90 -8.51 0.34
CA ALA A 54 3.81 -8.39 -0.62
C ALA A 54 3.90 -7.03 -1.35
N CYS A 55 3.66 -7.03 -2.65
CA CYS A 55 3.72 -5.86 -3.51
C CYS A 55 2.50 -5.79 -4.42
N ILE A 56 1.82 -4.65 -4.42
CA ILE A 56 0.88 -4.28 -5.48
C ILE A 56 1.58 -3.27 -6.40
N LEU A 57 1.29 -3.33 -7.71
CA LEU A 57 1.85 -2.38 -8.68
C LEU A 57 0.89 -1.21 -8.88
N GLY A 58 1.44 -0.02 -9.09
CA GLY A 58 0.71 1.24 -9.28
C GLY A 58 0.59 1.66 -10.75
N ASN A 59 -0.10 2.78 -11.00
CA ASN A 59 -0.36 3.20 -12.38
C ASN A 59 0.92 3.58 -13.13
N HIS A 60 1.92 4.14 -12.44
CA HIS A 60 3.20 4.47 -13.07
C HIS A 60 3.97 3.21 -13.47
N ASP A 61 3.78 2.08 -12.78
CA ASP A 61 4.43 0.81 -13.12
C ASP A 61 4.00 0.26 -14.48
N THR A 62 2.91 0.75 -15.07
CA THR A 62 2.58 0.44 -16.48
C THR A 62 3.61 1.01 -17.46
N GLY A 63 4.38 2.02 -17.06
CA GLY A 63 5.40 2.67 -17.89
C GLY A 63 4.86 3.26 -19.19
N LYS A 64 3.56 3.63 -19.20
CA LYS A 64 2.79 4.07 -20.38
C LYS A 64 2.87 3.09 -21.56
N ASP A 65 2.97 1.80 -21.27
CA ASP A 65 3.01 0.73 -22.27
C ASP A 65 1.64 0.05 -22.41
N ASP A 66 0.95 0.36 -23.50
CA ASP A 66 -0.35 -0.20 -23.83
C ASP A 66 -0.31 -1.71 -24.13
N SER A 67 0.88 -2.26 -24.46
CA SER A 67 1.04 -3.71 -24.69
C SER A 67 1.07 -4.53 -23.40
N GLY A 68 1.24 -3.87 -22.24
CA GLY A 68 1.35 -4.54 -20.94
C GLY A 68 2.70 -5.24 -20.69
N ARG A 69 3.64 -5.25 -21.65
CA ARG A 69 4.91 -5.97 -21.52
C ARG A 69 5.76 -5.45 -20.36
N LYS A 70 5.84 -4.14 -20.15
CA LYS A 70 6.57 -3.58 -18.99
C LYS A 70 5.94 -3.98 -17.66
N LEU A 71 4.60 -4.02 -17.61
CA LEU A 71 3.88 -4.45 -16.42
C LEU A 71 4.13 -5.95 -16.15
N GLN A 72 4.06 -6.79 -17.18
CA GLN A 72 4.34 -8.22 -17.08
C GLN A 72 5.75 -8.50 -16.55
N ARG A 73 6.78 -7.82 -17.08
CA ARG A 73 8.16 -8.02 -16.62
C ARG A 73 8.35 -7.72 -15.14
N GLN A 74 7.71 -6.68 -14.63
CA GLN A 74 7.75 -6.40 -13.19
C GLN A 74 7.01 -7.45 -12.36
N ILE A 75 5.89 -7.96 -12.86
CA ILE A 75 5.19 -9.08 -12.23
C ILE A 75 6.08 -10.32 -12.19
N ASP A 76 6.79 -10.62 -13.28
CA ASP A 76 7.70 -11.76 -13.37
C ASP A 76 8.85 -11.63 -12.37
N LEU A 77 9.43 -10.44 -12.25
CA LEU A 77 10.50 -10.14 -11.28
C LEU A 77 10.03 -10.24 -9.82
N LEU A 78 8.82 -9.76 -9.54
CA LEU A 78 8.21 -9.87 -8.20
C LEU A 78 7.79 -11.31 -7.89
N GLY A 79 7.43 -12.10 -8.91
CA GLY A 79 6.96 -13.47 -8.78
C GLY A 79 5.74 -13.58 -7.85
N ASN A 80 5.85 -14.47 -6.87
CA ASN A 80 4.78 -14.71 -5.89
C ASN A 80 4.49 -13.50 -4.97
N ARG A 81 5.43 -12.54 -4.86
CA ARG A 81 5.29 -11.33 -4.04
C ARG A 81 4.31 -10.33 -4.62
N HIS A 82 4.09 -10.31 -5.94
CA HIS A 82 3.02 -9.49 -6.51
C HIS A 82 1.66 -9.96 -5.97
N CYS A 83 0.67 -9.09 -5.74
CA CYS A 83 -0.61 -9.53 -5.16
C CYS A 83 -1.86 -9.02 -5.89
N GLY A 84 -1.76 -8.39 -7.06
CA GLY A 84 -2.92 -7.86 -7.79
C GLY A 84 -4.02 -8.90 -8.00
N TRP A 85 -5.24 -8.57 -7.53
CA TRP A 85 -6.43 -9.44 -7.56
C TRP A 85 -6.27 -10.83 -6.92
N ARG A 86 -5.27 -11.03 -6.07
CA ARG A 86 -5.02 -12.34 -5.44
C ARG A 86 -4.44 -12.20 -4.04
N ARG A 87 -4.40 -13.32 -3.33
CA ARG A 87 -3.65 -13.43 -2.07
C ARG A 87 -2.14 -13.53 -2.37
N CYS A 88 -1.34 -12.95 -1.48
CA CYS A 88 0.10 -13.21 -1.37
C CYS A 88 0.34 -14.15 -0.19
N ASP A 89 0.93 -15.31 -0.47
CA ASP A 89 1.25 -16.31 0.54
C ASP A 89 2.62 -15.99 1.16
N LEU A 90 2.61 -15.27 2.29
CA LEU A 90 3.82 -14.91 3.02
C LEU A 90 4.45 -16.13 3.70
N ARG A 91 5.79 -16.15 3.76
CA ARG A 91 6.57 -17.19 4.45
C ARG A 91 7.61 -16.55 5.37
N PRO A 92 7.59 -16.83 6.68
CA PRO A 92 6.62 -17.71 7.38
C PRO A 92 5.18 -17.18 7.33
N PRO A 93 4.17 -18.05 7.41
CA PRO A 93 2.78 -17.63 7.48
C PRO A 93 2.49 -16.90 8.80
N GLY A 94 1.49 -16.02 8.78
CA GLY A 94 1.08 -15.24 9.96
C GLY A 94 0.20 -14.03 9.63
N LEU A 95 0.21 -13.61 8.36
CA LEU A 95 -0.58 -12.49 7.84
C LEU A 95 -1.17 -12.88 6.49
N ALA A 96 -2.47 -12.66 6.32
CA ALA A 96 -3.12 -12.76 5.02
C ALA A 96 -3.04 -11.39 4.32
N VAL A 97 -2.35 -11.32 3.18
CA VAL A 97 -2.31 -10.10 2.36
C VAL A 97 -3.03 -10.36 1.05
N VAL A 98 -4.00 -9.51 0.71
CA VAL A 98 -4.74 -9.58 -0.56
C VAL A 98 -4.60 -8.29 -1.31
N GLY A 99 -4.20 -8.35 -2.58
CA GLY A 99 -4.08 -7.17 -3.41
C GLY A 99 -5.41 -6.74 -4.01
N GLY A 100 -5.61 -5.44 -4.06
CA GLY A 100 -6.65 -4.79 -4.85
C GLY A 100 -6.39 -4.90 -6.35
N ARG A 101 -6.99 -3.98 -7.10
CA ARG A 101 -6.77 -3.86 -8.54
C ARG A 101 -5.34 -3.39 -8.83
N PRO A 102 -4.53 -4.15 -9.60
CA PRO A 102 -3.19 -3.73 -9.96
C PRO A 102 -3.23 -2.56 -10.95
N ALA A 103 -2.21 -1.70 -10.86
CA ALA A 103 -1.99 -0.57 -11.74
C ALA A 103 -3.18 0.40 -11.86
N SER A 104 -3.96 0.51 -10.78
CA SER A 104 -5.05 1.49 -10.71
C SER A 104 -4.52 2.92 -10.70
N ALA A 105 -5.20 3.83 -11.40
CA ALA A 105 -4.92 5.27 -11.35
C ALA A 105 -5.97 6.04 -10.53
N GLY A 106 -6.76 5.32 -9.72
CA GLY A 106 -7.87 5.87 -8.97
C GLY A 106 -9.02 6.39 -9.85
N GLY A 107 -9.88 7.20 -9.25
CA GLY A 107 -10.98 7.91 -9.93
C GLY A 107 -12.17 7.01 -10.28
N GLY A 108 -12.51 6.05 -9.41
CA GLY A 108 -13.61 5.11 -9.61
C GLY A 108 -13.13 3.81 -10.22
N TYR A 109 -13.64 3.43 -11.40
CA TYR A 109 -13.25 2.20 -12.08
C TYR A 109 -12.79 2.42 -13.52
N ARG A 110 -11.50 2.18 -13.77
CA ARG A 110 -10.90 2.14 -15.10
C ARG A 110 -9.75 1.13 -15.15
N LEU A 111 -9.60 0.44 -16.27
CA LEU A 111 -8.40 -0.32 -16.59
C LEU A 111 -7.61 0.41 -17.67
N SER A 112 -6.29 0.52 -17.48
CA SER A 112 -5.39 0.97 -18.55
C SER A 112 -5.34 -0.06 -19.67
N MET A 113 -4.88 0.34 -20.86
CA MET A 113 -4.72 -0.59 -21.98
C MET A 113 -3.71 -1.69 -21.64
N GLY A 114 -2.60 -1.36 -20.98
CA GLY A 114 -1.63 -2.34 -20.52
C GLY A 114 -2.21 -3.38 -19.55
N VAL A 115 -3.09 -2.98 -18.63
CA VAL A 115 -3.80 -3.93 -17.75
C VAL A 115 -4.76 -4.82 -18.55
N LYS A 116 -5.53 -4.24 -19.48
CA LYS A 116 -6.42 -5.01 -20.35
C LYS A 116 -5.66 -5.99 -21.26
N ALA A 117 -4.45 -5.64 -21.69
CA ALA A 117 -3.62 -6.51 -22.52
C ALA A 117 -3.19 -7.78 -21.76
N LEU A 118 -2.93 -7.68 -20.45
CA LEU A 118 -2.51 -8.83 -19.64
C LEU A 118 -3.66 -9.69 -19.13
N TRP A 119 -4.75 -9.07 -18.66
CA TRP A 119 -5.83 -9.79 -17.99
C TRP A 119 -7.17 -9.76 -18.72
N GLY A 120 -7.22 -9.13 -19.90
CA GLY A 120 -8.47 -8.89 -20.61
C GLY A 120 -9.33 -7.81 -19.96
N PRO A 121 -10.55 -7.59 -20.49
CA PRO A 121 -11.54 -6.78 -19.81
C PRO A 121 -11.93 -7.43 -18.48
N VAL A 122 -11.90 -6.64 -17.41
CA VAL A 122 -12.46 -7.02 -16.10
C VAL A 122 -13.44 -5.91 -15.72
N SER A 123 -14.65 -6.26 -15.33
CA SER A 123 -15.64 -5.32 -14.82
C SER A 123 -15.37 -4.92 -13.37
N SER A 124 -15.98 -3.83 -12.91
CA SER A 124 -15.86 -3.40 -11.51
C SER A 124 -16.35 -4.48 -10.53
N GLU A 125 -17.38 -5.22 -10.92
CA GLU A 125 -18.00 -6.27 -10.11
C GLU A 125 -17.10 -7.51 -10.02
N GLU A 126 -16.51 -7.92 -11.16
CA GLU A 126 -15.54 -9.02 -11.18
C GLU A 126 -14.27 -8.67 -10.41
N SER A 127 -13.78 -7.43 -10.53
CA SER A 127 -12.64 -6.94 -9.75
C SER A 127 -12.91 -7.03 -8.25
N ALA A 128 -14.05 -6.47 -7.79
CA ALA A 128 -14.47 -6.55 -6.40
C ALA A 128 -14.65 -8.00 -5.93
N GLY A 129 -15.22 -8.86 -6.78
CA GLY A 129 -15.39 -10.28 -6.54
C GLY A 129 -14.07 -11.03 -6.36
N ARG A 130 -13.05 -10.76 -7.18
CA ARG A 130 -11.71 -11.36 -7.05
C ARG A 130 -11.06 -10.99 -5.71
N ILE A 131 -11.11 -9.70 -5.35
CA ILE A 131 -10.54 -9.20 -4.09
C ILE A 131 -11.26 -9.83 -2.89
N ALA A 132 -12.60 -9.79 -2.88
CA ALA A 132 -13.39 -10.36 -1.79
C ALA A 132 -13.21 -11.88 -1.68
N SER A 133 -13.24 -12.62 -2.78
CA SER A 133 -13.05 -14.07 -2.79
C SER A 133 -11.68 -14.46 -2.25
N ALA A 134 -10.61 -13.78 -2.67
CA ALA A 134 -9.26 -14.02 -2.16
C ALA A 134 -9.13 -13.73 -0.65
N ALA A 135 -9.79 -12.67 -0.16
CA ALA A 135 -9.81 -12.30 1.25
C ALA A 135 -10.62 -13.28 2.12
N LEU A 136 -11.75 -13.77 1.61
CA LEU A 136 -12.61 -14.70 2.32
C LEU A 136 -12.07 -16.14 2.29
N GLY A 137 -11.31 -16.50 1.25
CA GLY A 137 -10.60 -17.78 1.17
C GLY A 137 -9.32 -17.85 2.00
N ALA A 138 -8.87 -16.74 2.60
CA ALA A 138 -7.70 -16.74 3.47
C ALA A 138 -8.03 -17.33 4.85
N ASP A 139 -7.03 -17.90 5.53
CA ASP A 139 -7.19 -18.46 6.88
C ASP A 139 -7.87 -17.44 7.81
N PRO A 140 -9.02 -17.79 8.43
CA PRO A 140 -9.74 -16.88 9.30
C PRO A 140 -8.98 -16.53 10.58
N LEU A 141 -8.00 -17.33 11.00
CA LEU A 141 -7.17 -17.07 12.19
C LEU A 141 -6.06 -16.04 11.93
N MET A 142 -5.74 -15.76 10.66
CA MET A 142 -4.72 -14.76 10.32
C MET A 142 -5.35 -13.36 10.23
N PRO A 143 -4.69 -12.31 10.75
CA PRO A 143 -5.05 -10.95 10.40
C PRO A 143 -5.05 -10.76 8.88
N LEU A 144 -6.03 -10.00 8.39
CA LEU A 144 -6.18 -9.69 6.98
C LEU A 144 -5.76 -8.25 6.70
N VAL A 145 -4.93 -8.06 5.67
CA VAL A 145 -4.57 -6.76 5.11
C VAL A 145 -4.98 -6.72 3.65
N LEU A 146 -5.71 -5.68 3.26
CA LEU A 146 -5.83 -5.34 1.84
C LEU A 146 -4.70 -4.38 1.44
N LEU A 147 -4.07 -4.68 0.32
CA LEU A 147 -2.99 -3.88 -0.25
C LEU A 147 -3.41 -3.34 -1.62
N ALA A 148 -3.49 -2.03 -1.78
CA ALA A 148 -3.88 -1.41 -3.05
C ALA A 148 -2.90 -0.29 -3.42
N HIS A 149 -2.79 0.07 -4.70
CA HIS A 149 -2.06 1.28 -5.04
C HIS A 149 -2.93 2.51 -4.78
N SER A 150 -4.14 2.57 -5.34
CA SER A 150 -5.12 3.60 -4.99
C SER A 150 -5.99 3.15 -3.83
N GLY A 151 -6.30 4.06 -2.89
CA GLY A 151 -7.23 3.80 -1.80
C GLY A 151 -8.68 3.64 -2.29
N PRO A 152 -9.62 3.21 -1.44
CA PRO A 152 -11.02 3.01 -1.83
C PRO A 152 -11.77 4.33 -2.01
N SER A 153 -12.81 4.31 -2.84
CA SER A 153 -13.79 5.42 -2.88
C SER A 153 -14.51 5.59 -1.54
N GLY A 154 -14.99 6.79 -1.27
CA GLY A 154 -15.63 7.20 -0.02
C GLY A 154 -14.71 7.97 0.94
N LEU A 155 -13.44 8.15 0.57
CA LEU A 155 -12.41 8.80 1.39
C LEU A 155 -11.79 10.03 0.72
N GLY A 156 -12.49 10.71 -0.21
CA GLY A 156 -11.90 11.77 -1.02
C GLY A 156 -12.77 13.01 -1.27
N SER A 157 -13.61 13.42 -0.31
CA SER A 157 -14.50 14.58 -0.46
C SER A 157 -13.73 15.88 -0.71
N GLU A 158 -12.65 16.11 0.04
CA GLU A 158 -11.79 17.30 -0.02
C GLU A 158 -10.38 16.96 -0.51
N ALA A 159 -9.62 17.96 -0.99
CA ALA A 159 -8.27 17.72 -1.53
C ALA A 159 -7.29 17.10 -0.52
N HIS A 160 -7.46 17.41 0.78
CA HIS A 160 -6.63 16.89 1.86
C HIS A 160 -7.09 15.53 2.39
N ASP A 161 -8.20 14.98 1.90
CA ASP A 161 -8.68 13.67 2.32
C ASP A 161 -7.79 12.53 1.77
N PRO A 162 -7.79 11.33 2.38
CA PRO A 162 -6.87 10.26 1.98
C PRO A 162 -6.89 9.90 0.49
N CYS A 163 -8.07 9.98 -0.15
CA CYS A 163 -8.28 9.70 -1.57
C CYS A 163 -8.71 10.95 -2.38
N GLY A 164 -8.51 12.17 -1.85
CA GLY A 164 -9.03 13.40 -2.46
C GLY A 164 -8.15 14.01 -3.56
N ARG A 165 -8.68 14.18 -4.77
CA ARG A 165 -7.91 14.77 -5.88
C ARG A 165 -7.49 16.21 -5.60
N ASP A 166 -6.19 16.45 -5.70
CA ASP A 166 -5.56 17.73 -5.39
C ASP A 166 -4.78 18.33 -6.59
N TRP A 167 -4.85 17.78 -7.80
CA TRP A 167 -4.20 18.41 -8.98
C TRP A 167 -5.17 19.18 -9.90
N LYS A 168 -6.48 19.08 -9.67
CA LYS A 168 -7.51 19.76 -10.47
C LYS A 168 -8.73 20.12 -9.62
N SER A 169 -9.20 21.37 -9.77
CA SER A 169 -10.42 21.88 -9.12
C SER A 169 -11.68 21.48 -9.92
N PRO A 170 -12.82 21.19 -9.27
CA PRO A 170 -12.95 21.00 -7.81
C PRO A 170 -12.28 19.70 -7.35
N ALA A 171 -12.00 19.63 -6.04
CA ALA A 171 -11.64 18.37 -5.38
C ALA A 171 -12.73 17.33 -5.63
N ARG A 172 -12.31 16.07 -5.76
CA ARG A 172 -13.20 14.93 -6.02
C ARG A 172 -12.60 13.67 -5.43
N ASP A 173 -13.48 12.74 -5.10
CA ASP A 173 -13.05 11.42 -4.69
C ASP A 173 -12.31 10.74 -5.84
N TRP A 174 -11.08 10.31 -5.56
CA TRP A 174 -10.18 9.66 -6.48
C TRP A 174 -9.89 8.22 -6.07
N GLY A 175 -10.66 7.64 -5.16
CA GLY A 175 -10.51 6.25 -4.75
C GLY A 175 -11.08 5.24 -5.74
N ASP A 176 -10.75 3.97 -5.54
CA ASP A 176 -11.18 2.81 -6.31
C ASP A 176 -12.56 2.32 -5.86
N MET A 177 -13.51 2.29 -6.80
CA MET A 177 -14.90 1.89 -6.53
C MET A 177 -15.02 0.39 -6.26
N ASP A 178 -14.30 -0.42 -7.02
CA ASP A 178 -14.23 -1.87 -6.86
C ASP A 178 -13.58 -2.28 -5.54
N LEU A 179 -12.57 -1.54 -5.07
CA LEU A 179 -11.97 -1.77 -3.76
C LEU A 179 -12.98 -1.46 -2.63
N ALA A 180 -13.72 -0.35 -2.72
CA ALA A 180 -14.76 -0.01 -1.75
C ALA A 180 -15.86 -1.11 -1.69
N LEU A 181 -16.30 -1.62 -2.84
CA LEU A 181 -17.24 -2.74 -2.92
C LEU A 181 -16.69 -4.02 -2.30
N ALA A 182 -15.42 -4.34 -2.53
CA ALA A 182 -14.77 -5.51 -1.95
C ALA A 182 -14.67 -5.40 -0.42
N ILE A 183 -14.25 -4.25 0.10
CA ILE A 183 -14.16 -3.98 1.54
C ILE A 183 -15.52 -4.21 2.22
N ASP A 184 -16.58 -3.64 1.67
CA ASP A 184 -17.94 -3.79 2.19
C ASP A 184 -18.41 -5.26 2.20
N ARG A 185 -18.03 -6.06 1.19
CA ARG A 185 -18.30 -7.52 1.18
C ARG A 185 -17.51 -8.27 2.24
N ILE A 186 -16.23 -7.93 2.42
CA ILE A 186 -15.32 -8.59 3.36
C ILE A 186 -15.76 -8.30 4.80
N GLN A 187 -16.01 -7.03 5.12
CA GLN A 187 -16.37 -6.57 6.46
C GLN A 187 -17.69 -7.15 6.98
N ARG A 188 -18.55 -7.69 6.12
CA ARG A 188 -19.76 -8.42 6.52
C ARG A 188 -19.47 -9.82 7.06
N GLN A 189 -18.30 -10.37 6.77
CA GLN A 189 -18.00 -11.80 7.00
C GLN A 189 -16.78 -12.03 7.88
N ARG A 190 -15.79 -11.12 7.87
CA ARG A 190 -14.60 -11.23 8.73
C ARG A 190 -14.02 -9.85 9.10
N PRO A 191 -13.26 -9.75 10.20
CA PRO A 191 -12.51 -8.55 10.53
C PRO A 191 -11.51 -8.19 9.44
N LEU A 192 -11.42 -6.88 9.15
CA LEU A 192 -10.43 -6.30 8.25
C LEU A 192 -9.69 -5.18 9.01
N PRO A 193 -8.58 -5.46 9.71
CA PRO A 193 -7.88 -4.45 10.50
C PRO A 193 -7.29 -3.32 9.66
N LEU A 194 -6.81 -3.61 8.44
CA LEU A 194 -6.01 -2.66 7.67
C LEU A 194 -6.26 -2.74 6.16
N VAL A 195 -6.46 -1.58 5.56
CA VAL A 195 -6.31 -1.32 4.13
C VAL A 195 -5.14 -0.36 3.96
N ALA A 196 -4.03 -0.87 3.41
CA ALA A 196 -2.83 -0.07 3.13
C ALA A 196 -2.81 0.29 1.64
N PHE A 197 -2.61 1.57 1.34
CA PHE A 197 -2.60 2.08 -0.03
C PHE A 197 -1.66 3.27 -0.22
N GLY A 198 -1.49 3.74 -1.46
CA GLY A 198 -0.63 4.86 -1.85
C GLY A 198 -1.33 5.82 -2.81
N HIS A 199 -0.67 6.16 -3.92
CA HIS A 199 -1.12 7.00 -5.04
C HIS A 199 -1.27 8.50 -4.71
N MET A 200 -2.01 8.79 -3.66
CA MET A 200 -2.35 10.16 -3.28
C MET A 200 -1.29 10.68 -2.33
N HIS A 201 -0.26 11.35 -2.87
CA HIS A 201 0.91 11.77 -2.11
C HIS A 201 0.54 12.60 -0.87
N HIS A 202 1.31 12.45 0.21
CA HIS A 202 1.12 13.20 1.47
C HIS A 202 1.17 14.71 1.24
N GLN A 203 2.22 15.19 0.60
CA GLN A 203 2.34 16.60 0.24
C GLN A 203 1.35 16.95 -0.88
N LEU A 204 0.45 17.89 -0.59
CA LEU A 204 -0.51 18.36 -1.58
C LEU A 204 0.18 19.20 -2.66
N ARG A 205 -0.24 19.00 -3.90
CA ARG A 205 0.25 19.72 -5.08
C ARG A 205 0.16 21.23 -4.87
N ARG A 206 1.22 21.92 -5.31
CA ARG A 206 1.38 23.38 -5.24
C ARG A 206 1.47 23.92 -3.82
N GLY A 207 2.00 23.14 -2.87
CA GLY A 207 2.29 23.60 -1.51
C GLY A 207 1.03 23.89 -0.70
N ARG A 208 -0.05 23.13 -0.94
CA ARG A 208 -1.37 23.36 -0.32
C ARG A 208 -1.56 22.67 1.04
N GLY A 209 -0.46 22.25 1.66
CA GLY A 209 -0.45 21.55 2.94
C GLY A 209 -0.28 20.04 2.80
N GLU A 210 -0.67 19.34 3.85
CA GLU A 210 -0.52 17.89 3.98
C GLU A 210 -1.87 17.18 3.90
N ARG A 211 -1.83 15.98 3.34
CA ARG A 211 -2.96 15.06 3.26
C ARG A 211 -3.14 14.32 4.58
N ARG A 212 -4.39 14.15 5.00
CA ARG A 212 -4.74 13.16 6.03
C ARG A 212 -4.41 11.77 5.51
N SER A 213 -3.43 11.13 6.12
CA SER A 213 -2.91 9.82 5.69
C SER A 213 -3.52 8.63 6.45
N PHE A 214 -4.39 8.89 7.44
CA PHE A 214 -5.00 7.85 8.26
C PHE A 214 -6.45 8.16 8.59
N VAL A 215 -7.31 7.15 8.52
CA VAL A 215 -8.71 7.20 8.99
C VAL A 215 -9.15 5.80 9.41
N VAL A 216 -10.07 5.72 10.37
CA VAL A 216 -10.71 4.46 10.80
C VAL A 216 -12.20 4.59 10.55
N ASP A 217 -12.81 3.57 9.95
CA ASP A 217 -14.26 3.55 9.77
C ASP A 217 -15.02 3.05 11.02
N ARG A 218 -16.35 3.08 10.94
CA ARG A 218 -17.23 2.65 12.03
C ARG A 218 -17.15 1.15 12.33
N ARG A 219 -16.58 0.34 11.44
CA ARG A 219 -16.38 -1.11 11.62
C ARG A 219 -14.98 -1.42 12.17
N GLY A 220 -14.16 -0.39 12.42
CA GLY A 220 -12.82 -0.54 12.98
C GLY A 220 -11.74 -0.84 11.95
N THR A 221 -12.03 -0.75 10.65
CA THR A 221 -11.00 -0.88 9.61
C THR A 221 -10.20 0.40 9.51
N ALA A 222 -8.88 0.27 9.63
CA ALA A 222 -7.95 1.36 9.42
C ALA A 222 -7.56 1.47 7.93
N TYR A 223 -7.54 2.69 7.43
CA TYR A 223 -7.13 3.05 6.08
C TYR A 223 -5.86 3.88 6.20
N LEU A 224 -4.74 3.33 5.74
CA LEU A 224 -3.43 3.98 5.82
C LEU A 224 -2.89 4.27 4.42
N ASN A 225 -2.77 5.56 4.11
CA ASN A 225 -2.07 6.03 2.93
C ASN A 225 -0.57 6.15 3.23
N ALA A 226 0.25 5.34 2.55
CA ALA A 226 1.69 5.25 2.67
C ALA A 226 2.46 5.99 1.55
N ALA A 227 1.80 6.85 0.77
CA ALA A 227 2.39 7.64 -0.31
C ALA A 227 3.24 8.83 0.18
N CYS A 228 4.28 8.57 0.96
CA CYS A 228 5.23 9.59 1.38
C CYS A 228 6.22 9.88 0.26
N VAL A 229 6.11 11.05 -0.39
CA VAL A 229 6.97 11.42 -1.52
C VAL A 229 7.49 12.84 -1.30
N PRO A 230 8.83 13.06 -1.25
CA PRO A 230 9.88 12.02 -1.30
C PRO A 230 9.95 11.19 -0.01
N ARG A 231 10.31 9.90 -0.13
CA ARG A 231 10.57 8.99 1.01
C ARG A 231 12.05 8.92 1.42
N HIS A 232 12.93 9.46 0.59
CA HIS A 232 14.33 9.69 0.90
C HIS A 232 14.57 11.19 1.08
N GLY A 233 15.35 11.57 2.08
CA GLY A 233 15.65 12.98 2.32
C GLY A 233 16.88 13.19 3.19
N MET A 234 17.12 14.46 3.54
CA MET A 234 18.08 14.87 4.56
C MET A 234 17.38 15.80 5.54
N ASP A 235 17.71 15.70 6.82
CA ASP A 235 17.27 16.69 7.80
C ASP A 235 18.16 17.93 7.83
N ALA A 236 17.81 18.89 8.68
CA ALA A 236 18.55 20.14 8.86
C ALA A 236 20.00 19.93 9.36
N GLN A 237 20.32 18.76 9.92
CA GLN A 237 21.65 18.39 10.36
C GLN A 237 22.43 17.61 9.28
N GLY A 238 21.88 17.45 8.08
CA GLY A 238 22.49 16.73 6.97
C GLY A 238 22.45 15.20 7.11
N ARG A 239 21.65 14.67 8.04
CA ARG A 239 21.51 13.21 8.23
C ARG A 239 20.54 12.68 7.19
N GLN A 240 20.92 11.58 6.53
CA GLN A 240 20.04 10.90 5.58
C GLN A 240 18.83 10.28 6.30
N LEU A 241 17.67 10.38 5.66
CA LEU A 241 16.40 9.88 6.16
C LEU A 241 15.78 8.89 5.18
N ARG A 242 15.26 7.78 5.73
CA ARG A 242 14.50 6.75 5.01
C ARG A 242 13.13 6.59 5.66
N HIS A 243 12.06 6.82 4.90
CA HIS A 243 10.69 6.68 5.40
C HIS A 243 10.15 5.26 5.25
N PHE A 244 9.44 4.80 6.28
CA PHE A 244 8.48 3.72 6.22
C PHE A 244 7.25 4.10 7.04
N SER A 245 6.05 3.81 6.53
CA SER A 245 4.88 3.73 7.41
C SER A 245 4.99 2.45 8.23
N TRP A 246 4.66 2.53 9.52
CA TRP A 246 4.80 1.42 10.46
C TRP A 246 3.46 1.10 11.08
N VAL A 247 3.07 -0.17 11.06
CA VAL A 247 1.84 -0.66 11.67
C VAL A 247 2.14 -1.79 12.63
N GLU A 248 1.44 -1.80 13.76
CA GLU A 248 1.44 -2.95 14.66
C GLU A 248 0.03 -3.53 14.79
N LEU A 249 -0.06 -4.83 14.59
CA LEU A 249 -1.28 -5.63 14.75
C LEU A 249 -1.14 -6.54 15.97
N ASP A 250 -2.20 -6.61 16.76
CA ASP A 250 -2.42 -7.56 17.84
C ASP A 250 -3.61 -8.45 17.44
N GLY A 251 -3.32 -9.66 16.95
CA GLY A 251 -4.30 -10.49 16.27
C GLY A 251 -4.98 -9.72 15.12
N HIS A 252 -6.30 -9.64 15.14
CA HIS A 252 -7.12 -8.94 14.14
C HIS A 252 -7.34 -7.45 14.42
N ARG A 253 -6.59 -6.85 15.35
CA ARG A 253 -6.74 -5.44 15.74
C ARG A 253 -5.48 -4.66 15.41
N LEU A 254 -5.64 -3.48 14.83
CA LEU A 254 -4.57 -2.50 14.71
C LEU A 254 -4.38 -1.77 16.04
N VAL A 255 -3.18 -1.82 16.60
CA VAL A 255 -2.85 -1.17 17.89
C VAL A 255 -1.92 0.03 17.72
N HIS A 256 -1.15 0.10 16.63
CA HIS A 256 -0.30 1.24 16.32
C HIS A 256 -0.27 1.53 14.83
N ALA A 257 -0.26 2.80 14.45
CA ALA A 257 0.16 3.25 13.12
C ALA A 257 0.94 4.55 13.22
N SER A 258 2.04 4.65 12.47
CA SER A 258 2.89 5.85 12.43
C SER A 258 3.61 6.00 11.10
N HIS A 259 4.07 7.22 10.80
CA HIS A 259 5.10 7.47 9.78
C HIS A 259 6.45 7.60 10.47
N ARG A 260 7.44 6.81 10.06
CA ARG A 260 8.75 6.75 10.72
C ARG A 260 9.86 7.07 9.74
N TRP A 261 10.81 7.88 10.21
CA TRP A 261 12.02 8.26 9.47
C TRP A 261 13.25 7.75 10.20
N TYR A 262 13.99 6.88 9.53
CA TYR A 262 15.18 6.25 10.08
C TYR A 262 16.45 6.79 9.41
N SER A 263 17.53 6.81 10.17
CA SER A 263 18.88 6.83 9.58
C SER A 263 19.15 5.54 8.79
N PRO A 264 20.10 5.50 7.84
CA PRO A 264 20.54 4.26 7.19
C PRO A 264 21.02 3.18 8.16
N GLN A 265 21.46 3.57 9.37
CA GLN A 265 21.92 2.65 10.42
C GLN A 265 20.78 2.09 11.29
N GLY A 266 19.52 2.41 11.01
CA GLY A 266 18.36 1.87 11.74
C GLY A 266 17.91 2.68 12.96
N ARG A 267 18.59 3.77 13.31
CA ARG A 267 18.10 4.68 14.36
C ARG A 267 16.83 5.39 13.89
N LEU A 268 15.77 5.32 14.68
CA LEU A 268 14.56 6.14 14.52
C LEU A 268 14.91 7.60 14.86
N LEU A 269 14.73 8.50 13.89
CA LEU A 269 15.03 9.93 14.03
C LEU A 269 13.76 10.76 14.22
N TYR A 270 12.69 10.41 13.51
CA TYR A 270 11.39 11.08 13.62
C TYR A 270 10.26 10.07 13.54
N GLU A 271 9.21 10.29 14.34
CA GLU A 271 7.97 9.51 14.31
C GLU A 271 6.78 10.47 14.35
N GLN A 272 5.84 10.26 13.44
CA GLN A 272 4.51 10.85 13.51
C GLN A 272 3.52 9.73 13.83
N THR A 273 3.10 9.64 15.09
CA THR A 273 2.07 8.71 15.52
C THR A 273 0.71 9.13 14.97
N LEU A 274 0.01 8.21 14.31
CA LEU A 274 -1.32 8.40 13.73
C LEU A 274 -2.39 7.82 14.66
N VAL A 275 -2.08 6.70 15.30
CA VAL A 275 -2.88 6.08 16.36
C VAL A 275 -1.99 5.21 17.23
N GLU A 276 -2.29 5.20 18.52
CA GLU A 276 -1.73 4.27 19.50
C GLU A 276 -2.87 3.87 20.44
N GLN A 277 -3.13 2.57 20.55
CA GLN A 277 -4.15 2.00 21.43
C GLN A 277 -3.47 1.16 22.50
N ALA A 278 -3.98 1.24 23.74
CA ALA A 278 -3.50 0.36 24.80
C ALA A 278 -3.67 -1.11 24.38
N GLN A 279 -2.62 -1.91 24.56
CA GLN A 279 -2.73 -3.36 24.43
C GLN A 279 -3.81 -3.85 25.40
N ALA A 280 -4.70 -4.72 24.95
CA ALA A 280 -5.63 -5.36 25.88
C ALA A 280 -4.79 -6.16 26.86
N VAL A 281 -4.81 -5.76 28.14
CA VAL A 281 -4.19 -6.56 29.20
C VAL A 281 -4.95 -7.89 29.21
N PRO A 282 -4.27 -9.03 29.02
CA PRO A 282 -4.92 -10.32 29.18
C PRO A 282 -5.49 -10.39 30.60
N CYS A 283 -6.80 -10.59 30.72
CA CYS A 283 -7.47 -10.97 31.96
C CYS A 283 -6.94 -12.33 32.44
#